data_AF-A0AA85AF34-F1
#
_entry.id   AF-A0AA85AF34-F1
#
_cell.length_a   1.000
_cell.length_b   1.000
_cell.length_c   1.000
_cell.angle_alpha   90.00
_cell.angle_beta   90.00
_cell.angle_gamma   90.00
#
_symmetry.space_group_name_H-M   'P 1'
#
loop_
_entity.id
_entity.type
_entity.pdbx_description
1 polymer ?
#
loop_
_entity_poly.entity_id
_entity_poly.type
_entity_poly.pdbx_seq_one_letter_code
_entity_poly.pdbx_strand_id
1 'polypeptide(L)'
;MSHLSTNFSWSSFRKGQENKYTANLIISFFKDTYKSAVQLVTPYDENYIQSLNELCKEFLFTKALKNHVVNEHLCPFIQVLLLVASARLPDVFTKKFKKVMKYSGLFSFNLQEDDLITRYLDSYAHPVATYFAELLVEVMPGANFAKFLNTHILSECSLSLDSNDSNPVTVADILMSNQTASRVLRAVIRRLVKPVDIKNFFTVIQSCKSNKFGIRSIIPNKQHGILTDLADLCIRHPSEEFQRTFLRMLPSIFGFTEKHSSSKSREDLFIRCLVGMITLSELNEHITNQSVQENDNNDDNQYFDNKEDLVNPVTVPGCLFVESLFNFTYAHPIKVINSLLSQSPKRLIAWAQHYQLSRVLEALILSESVISELKITLLKSLMNGFSVLACNPSGSHVVEALWTATNTLPQPIIYKELMAEQLTNATNHLHSHKYGHFIYRKLSLELYKCNKTLWLTRNKSTQAINNKRLAVAKSQDIKRPRKSLK
;
A
#
# COMPACT_ATOMS: atom_id res chain seq x y z
N MET A 1 12.99 39.91 11.53
CA MET A 1 11.96 40.60 10.71
C MET A 1 12.00 40.00 9.30
N SER A 2 10.81 39.69 8.75
CA SER A 2 10.48 39.27 7.36
C SER A 2 11.32 38.13 6.75
N HIS A 3 10.88 36.86 6.77
CA HIS A 3 9.84 36.24 5.92
C HIS A 3 9.87 36.68 4.45
N LEU A 4 10.34 35.79 3.58
CA LEU A 4 9.95 35.72 2.16
C LEU A 4 9.75 34.24 1.79
N SER A 5 8.48 33.88 1.72
CA SER A 5 7.92 32.67 1.13
C SER A 5 7.71 32.90 -0.37
N THR A 6 8.13 31.97 -1.22
CA THR A 6 7.75 31.94 -2.64
C THR A 6 6.85 30.73 -2.89
N ASN A 7 5.54 30.97 -2.87
CA ASN A 7 4.52 30.09 -3.43
C ASN A 7 4.30 30.47 -4.90
N PHE A 8 4.53 29.53 -5.82
CA PHE A 8 4.17 29.68 -7.23
C PHE A 8 2.75 29.14 -7.45
N SER A 9 1.84 30.05 -7.85
CA SER A 9 0.48 29.78 -8.30
C SER A 9 0.48 29.65 -9.83
N TRP A 10 -0.15 28.60 -10.36
CA TRP A 10 -0.58 28.56 -11.76
C TRP A 10 -2.10 28.65 -11.81
N SER A 11 -2.59 29.84 -12.13
CA SER A 11 -3.97 30.13 -12.48
C SER A 11 -3.96 30.81 -13.86
N SER A 12 -4.29 30.06 -14.91
CA SER A 12 -4.85 30.62 -16.14
C SER A 12 -5.23 29.50 -17.12
N PHE A 13 -6.51 29.24 -17.31
CA PHE A 13 -7.08 29.02 -18.64
C PHE A 13 -8.58 29.38 -18.61
N ARG A 14 -9.03 29.94 -19.73
CA ARG A 14 -10.03 31.01 -19.86
C ARG A 14 -11.50 30.59 -19.69
N LYS A 15 -12.28 31.62 -19.29
CA LYS A 15 -13.72 31.80 -19.49
C LYS A 15 -14.14 31.70 -20.97
N GLY A 16 -15.29 31.07 -21.20
CA GLY A 16 -16.17 31.24 -22.37
C GLY A 16 -17.62 31.06 -21.89
N GLN A 17 -18.51 31.97 -22.27
CA GLN A 17 -19.86 32.14 -21.73
C GLN A 17 -20.94 31.20 -22.30
N GLU A 18 -21.91 30.89 -21.43
CA GLU A 18 -23.37 30.72 -21.64
C GLU A 18 -23.90 29.71 -22.68
N ASN A 19 -24.52 28.60 -22.23
CA ASN A 19 -25.98 28.51 -21.92
C ASN A 19 -26.45 27.05 -21.70
N LYS A 20 -27.50 26.90 -20.87
CA LYS A 20 -28.44 25.77 -20.69
C LYS A 20 -28.03 24.54 -19.86
N TYR A 21 -28.71 24.41 -18.71
CA TYR A 21 -29.08 23.21 -17.95
C TYR A 21 -28.06 22.07 -17.91
N THR A 22 -27.09 22.16 -17.01
CA THR A 22 -26.29 21.00 -16.58
C THR A 22 -26.21 20.96 -15.06
N ALA A 23 -26.77 19.90 -14.48
CA ALA A 23 -26.59 19.55 -13.08
C ALA A 23 -25.11 19.20 -12.86
N ASN A 24 -24.32 20.18 -12.42
CA ASN A 24 -22.92 20.00 -12.10
C ASN A 24 -22.76 19.27 -10.76
N LEU A 25 -22.76 17.94 -10.80
CA LEU A 25 -22.19 17.13 -9.72
C LEU A 25 -20.66 17.10 -9.91
N ILE A 26 -19.95 18.04 -9.29
CA ILE A 26 -18.48 18.03 -9.30
C ILE A 26 -18.03 17.07 -8.19
N ILE A 27 -17.54 15.89 -8.59
CA ILE A 27 -16.83 14.96 -7.70
C ILE A 27 -15.36 15.38 -7.71
N SER A 28 -14.87 15.97 -6.62
CA SER A 28 -13.43 16.26 -6.47
C SER A 28 -12.69 15.03 -5.95
N PHE A 29 -11.74 14.50 -6.70
CA PHE A 29 -10.76 13.55 -6.20
C PHE A 29 -9.52 14.30 -5.73
N PHE A 30 -9.36 14.46 -4.42
CA PHE A 30 -8.09 14.92 -3.85
C PHE A 30 -7.18 13.71 -3.65
N LYS A 31 -6.00 13.78 -4.28
CA LYS A 31 -4.90 12.84 -4.11
C LYS A 31 -4.05 13.38 -2.97
N ASP A 32 -4.22 12.82 -1.78
CA ASP A 32 -3.18 12.63 -0.75
C ASP A 32 -3.83 12.01 0.50
N THR A 33 -3.32 10.84 0.91
CA THR A 33 -3.83 9.93 1.94
C THR A 33 -5.16 9.23 1.62
N TYR A 34 -5.17 7.89 1.69
CA TYR A 34 -6.33 7.02 1.47
C TYR A 34 -7.40 7.15 2.59
N LYS A 35 -7.84 8.38 2.87
CA LYS A 35 -9.18 8.68 3.33
C LYS A 35 -9.85 9.46 2.21
N SER A 36 -10.36 8.76 1.20
CA SER A 36 -11.36 9.32 0.30
C SER A 36 -12.64 9.58 1.09
N ALA A 37 -12.66 10.65 1.87
CA ALA A 37 -13.90 11.30 2.22
C ALA A 37 -14.36 11.98 0.92
N VAL A 38 -15.16 11.28 0.12
CA VAL A 38 -15.92 11.91 -0.96
C VAL A 38 -16.81 12.96 -0.30
N GLN A 39 -16.34 14.20 -0.26
CA GLN A 39 -17.12 15.31 0.25
C GLN A 39 -18.09 15.72 -0.86
N LEU A 40 -19.33 15.23 -0.76
CA LEU A 40 -20.39 15.71 -1.62
C LEU A 40 -20.63 17.19 -1.31
N VAL A 41 -20.52 18.03 -2.33
CA VAL A 41 -20.88 19.46 -2.23
C VAL A 41 -22.37 19.57 -1.90
N THR A 42 -22.74 20.51 -1.03
CA THR A 42 -24.14 20.83 -0.74
C THR A 42 -24.83 21.31 -2.01
N PRO A 43 -25.94 20.67 -2.43
CA PRO A 43 -26.69 21.12 -3.61
C PRO A 43 -27.18 22.56 -3.42
N TYR A 44 -27.23 23.32 -4.52
CA TYR A 44 -27.77 24.68 -4.54
C TYR A 44 -29.31 24.71 -4.54
N ASP A 45 -29.95 23.63 -4.99
CA ASP A 45 -31.40 23.50 -5.04
C ASP A 45 -31.93 23.03 -3.68
N GLU A 46 -32.96 23.70 -3.16
CA GLU A 46 -33.60 23.34 -1.88
C GLU A 46 -34.48 22.08 -2.01
N ASN A 47 -35.02 21.79 -3.19
CA ASN A 47 -35.94 20.67 -3.42
C ASN A 47 -35.26 19.38 -3.89
N TYR A 48 -33.92 19.35 -3.94
CA TYR A 48 -33.15 18.24 -4.49
C TYR A 48 -33.48 16.88 -3.83
N ILE A 49 -33.91 16.88 -2.57
CA ILE A 49 -34.27 15.67 -1.81
C ILE A 49 -35.46 14.96 -2.46
N GLN A 50 -36.44 15.70 -2.96
CA GLN A 50 -37.63 15.13 -3.60
C GLN A 50 -37.25 14.47 -4.93
N SER A 51 -36.53 15.19 -5.80
CA SER A 51 -36.05 14.67 -7.08
C SER A 51 -35.13 13.47 -6.89
N LEU A 52 -34.24 13.50 -5.89
CA LEU A 52 -33.37 12.36 -5.58
C LEU A 52 -34.18 11.14 -5.12
N ASN A 53 -35.23 11.34 -4.32
CA ASN A 53 -36.13 10.25 -3.91
C ASN A 53 -36.87 9.63 -5.10
N GLU A 54 -37.29 10.44 -6.06
CA GLU A 54 -37.94 9.98 -7.30
C GLU A 54 -36.99 9.16 -8.16
N LEU A 55 -35.78 9.68 -8.43
CA LEU A 55 -34.73 8.94 -9.14
C LEU A 55 -34.39 7.62 -8.45
N CYS A 56 -34.28 7.61 -7.11
CA CYS A 56 -34.04 6.38 -6.36
C CYS A 56 -35.20 5.39 -6.50
N LYS A 57 -36.45 5.84 -6.52
CA LYS A 57 -37.62 4.95 -6.72
C LYS A 57 -37.60 4.33 -8.10
N GLU A 58 -37.27 5.11 -9.12
CA GLU A 58 -37.28 4.69 -10.53
C GLU A 58 -36.12 3.74 -10.85
N PHE A 59 -34.90 4.07 -10.43
CA PHE A 59 -33.69 3.35 -10.88
C PHE A 59 -33.09 2.41 -9.83
N LEU A 60 -33.20 2.73 -8.54
CA LEU A 60 -32.51 1.99 -7.46
C LEU A 60 -33.42 1.05 -6.66
N PHE A 61 -34.68 1.44 -6.42
CA PHE A 61 -35.65 0.69 -5.62
C PHE A 61 -36.66 -0.07 -6.49
N THR A 62 -36.24 -0.47 -7.69
CA THR A 62 -37.07 -1.16 -8.71
C THR A 62 -36.60 -2.59 -8.93
N LYS A 63 -37.51 -3.47 -9.38
CA LYS A 63 -37.16 -4.85 -9.80
C LYS A 63 -36.28 -4.87 -11.06
N ALA A 64 -36.30 -3.82 -11.87
CA ALA A 64 -35.46 -3.68 -13.06
C ALA A 64 -33.97 -3.47 -12.74
N LEU A 65 -33.61 -3.28 -11.46
CA LEU A 65 -32.23 -3.03 -11.03
C LEU A 65 -31.26 -4.11 -11.51
N LYS A 66 -31.66 -5.39 -11.51
CA LYS A 66 -30.85 -6.50 -12.04
C LYS A 66 -30.34 -6.22 -13.46
N ASN A 67 -31.21 -5.72 -14.33
CA ASN A 67 -30.85 -5.41 -15.71
C ASN A 67 -30.01 -4.14 -15.80
N HIS A 68 -30.30 -3.15 -14.95
CA HIS A 68 -29.57 -1.89 -14.99
C HIS A 68 -28.11 -2.03 -14.51
N VAL A 69 -27.86 -2.90 -13.53
CA VAL A 69 -26.52 -3.12 -12.95
C VAL A 69 -25.59 -3.86 -13.91
N VAL A 70 -26.16 -4.69 -14.79
CA VAL A 70 -25.42 -5.42 -15.82
C VAL A 70 -25.18 -4.55 -17.07
N ASN A 71 -26.00 -3.51 -17.29
CA ASN A 71 -25.89 -2.63 -18.44
C ASN A 71 -24.70 -1.64 -18.31
N GLU A 72 -23.82 -1.62 -19.32
CA GLU A 72 -22.60 -0.80 -19.33
C GLU A 72 -22.83 0.71 -19.21
N HIS A 73 -23.94 1.22 -19.75
CA HIS A 73 -24.25 2.65 -19.76
C HIS A 73 -25.01 3.10 -18.51
N LEU A 74 -25.92 2.25 -18.00
CA LEU A 74 -26.73 2.57 -16.83
C LEU A 74 -25.99 2.31 -15.51
N CYS A 75 -25.07 1.34 -15.48
CA CYS A 75 -24.37 0.97 -14.26
C CYS A 75 -23.58 2.13 -13.62
N PRO A 76 -22.80 2.95 -14.37
CA PRO A 76 -22.12 4.11 -13.80
C PRO A 76 -23.08 5.12 -13.17
N PHE A 77 -24.20 5.41 -13.84
CA PHE A 77 -25.24 6.30 -13.31
C PHE A 77 -25.81 5.77 -12.00
N ILE A 78 -26.11 4.47 -11.95
CA ILE A 78 -26.67 3.84 -10.76
C ILE A 78 -25.66 3.75 -9.62
N GLN A 79 -24.36 3.60 -9.90
CA GLN A 79 -23.31 3.68 -8.90
C GLN A 79 -23.26 5.08 -8.25
N VAL A 80 -23.31 6.14 -9.05
CA VAL A 80 -23.36 7.51 -8.53
C VAL A 80 -24.64 7.73 -7.72
N LEU A 81 -25.78 7.27 -8.23
CA LEU A 81 -27.06 7.36 -7.52
C LEU A 81 -27.03 6.62 -6.18
N LEU A 82 -26.44 5.43 -6.14
CA LEU A 82 -26.25 4.63 -4.91
C LEU A 82 -25.39 5.38 -3.89
N LEU A 83 -24.25 5.93 -4.33
CA LEU A 83 -23.35 6.70 -3.46
C LEU A 83 -24.05 7.95 -2.90
N VAL A 84 -24.69 8.74 -3.77
CA VAL A 84 -25.41 9.96 -3.36
C VAL A 84 -26.58 9.62 -2.43
N ALA A 85 -27.36 8.58 -2.74
CA ALA A 85 -28.47 8.13 -1.90
C ALA A 85 -27.99 7.69 -0.51
N SER A 86 -26.88 6.96 -0.42
CA SER A 86 -26.31 6.51 0.85
C SER A 86 -25.86 7.68 1.74
N ALA A 87 -25.37 8.76 1.14
CA ALA A 87 -24.85 9.92 1.86
C ALA A 87 -25.92 10.98 2.17
N ARG A 88 -26.90 11.18 1.29
CA ARG A 88 -27.91 12.25 1.40
C ARG A 88 -29.28 11.78 1.88
N LEU A 89 -29.59 10.49 1.77
CA LEU A 89 -30.87 9.90 2.20
C LEU A 89 -30.65 8.70 3.15
N PRO A 90 -29.87 8.83 4.24
CA PRO A 90 -29.43 7.69 5.04
C PRO A 90 -30.58 6.86 5.64
N ASP A 91 -31.66 7.51 6.08
CA ASP A 91 -32.81 6.83 6.68
C ASP A 91 -33.59 6.00 5.65
N VAL A 92 -33.87 6.60 4.49
CA VAL A 92 -34.59 5.93 3.39
C VAL A 92 -33.74 4.79 2.83
N PHE A 93 -32.45 5.05 2.64
CA PHE A 93 -31.49 4.10 2.13
C PHE A 93 -31.37 2.88 3.05
N THR A 94 -31.19 3.10 4.35
CA THR A 94 -31.06 2.01 5.33
C THR A 94 -32.32 1.15 5.38
N LYS A 95 -33.51 1.77 5.37
CA LYS A 95 -34.80 1.04 5.35
C LYS A 95 -34.99 0.21 4.08
N LYS A 96 -34.53 0.72 2.92
CA LYS A 96 -34.71 0.07 1.61
C LYS A 96 -33.51 -0.78 1.17
N PHE A 97 -32.40 -0.79 1.91
CA PHE A 97 -31.17 -1.49 1.50
C PHE A 97 -31.38 -2.97 1.17
N LYS A 98 -32.16 -3.69 2.00
CA LYS A 98 -32.47 -5.10 1.75
C LYS A 98 -33.21 -5.31 0.42
N LYS A 99 -34.02 -4.34 -0.02
CA LYS A 99 -34.68 -4.37 -1.32
C LYS A 99 -33.67 -4.16 -2.45
N VAL A 100 -32.73 -3.22 -2.30
CA VAL A 100 -31.65 -2.99 -3.28
C VAL A 100 -30.83 -4.27 -3.48
N MET A 101 -30.40 -4.90 -2.38
CA MET A 101 -29.65 -6.16 -2.42
C MET A 101 -30.45 -7.30 -3.08
N LYS A 102 -31.76 -7.39 -2.82
CA LYS A 102 -32.63 -8.38 -3.45
C LYS A 102 -32.83 -8.10 -4.95
N TYR A 103 -33.08 -6.85 -5.33
CA TYR A 103 -33.41 -6.47 -6.70
C TYR A 103 -32.21 -6.41 -7.63
N SER A 104 -31.01 -6.18 -7.10
CA SER A 104 -29.80 -6.28 -7.90
C SER A 104 -29.55 -7.73 -8.36
N GLY A 105 -30.10 -8.72 -7.64
CA GLY A 105 -29.85 -10.13 -7.90
C GLY A 105 -28.40 -10.55 -7.63
N LEU A 106 -27.60 -9.67 -7.02
CA LEU A 106 -26.20 -9.93 -6.69
C LEU A 106 -26.11 -10.78 -5.42
N PHE A 107 -25.00 -11.51 -5.29
CA PHE A 107 -24.66 -12.35 -4.13
C PHE A 107 -25.59 -13.56 -3.88
N SER A 108 -26.46 -13.89 -4.84
CA SER A 108 -27.32 -15.07 -4.77
C SER A 108 -26.61 -16.25 -5.42
N PHE A 109 -26.58 -17.40 -4.76
CA PHE A 109 -26.00 -18.62 -5.35
C PHE A 109 -26.92 -19.16 -6.44
N ASN A 110 -26.37 -19.43 -7.63
CA ASN A 110 -27.11 -20.08 -8.69
C ASN A 110 -27.15 -21.60 -8.42
N LEU A 111 -28.17 -22.06 -7.69
CA LEU A 111 -28.32 -23.47 -7.30
C LEU A 111 -28.50 -24.42 -8.51
N GLN A 112 -28.78 -23.89 -9.71
CA GLN A 112 -28.96 -24.67 -10.93
C GLN A 112 -27.64 -24.96 -11.67
N GLU A 113 -26.54 -24.28 -11.29
CA GLU A 113 -25.26 -24.42 -11.97
C GLU A 113 -24.48 -25.63 -11.42
N ASP A 114 -24.10 -26.58 -12.27
CA ASP A 114 -23.37 -27.79 -11.85
C ASP A 114 -21.90 -27.51 -11.49
N ASP A 115 -21.26 -26.54 -12.16
CA ASP A 115 -19.92 -26.10 -11.77
C ASP A 115 -19.99 -25.27 -10.48
N LEU A 116 -19.46 -25.84 -9.40
CA LEU A 116 -19.41 -25.20 -8.09
C LEU A 116 -18.66 -23.87 -8.14
N ILE A 117 -17.60 -23.74 -8.96
CA ILE A 117 -16.84 -22.48 -9.05
C ILE A 117 -17.73 -21.39 -9.66
N THR A 118 -18.38 -21.68 -10.79
CA THR A 118 -19.32 -20.76 -11.44
C THR A 118 -20.51 -20.45 -10.53
N ARG A 119 -21.06 -21.43 -9.80
CA ARG A 119 -22.13 -21.24 -8.80
C ARG A 119 -21.79 -20.18 -7.75
N TYR A 120 -20.53 -20.13 -7.28
CA TYR A 120 -20.08 -19.17 -6.28
C TYR A 120 -19.57 -17.86 -6.89
N LEU A 121 -19.04 -17.86 -8.12
CA LEU A 121 -18.42 -16.69 -8.75
C LEU A 121 -19.34 -15.87 -9.65
N ASP A 122 -20.36 -16.45 -10.26
CA ASP A 122 -21.13 -15.84 -11.37
C ASP A 122 -21.64 -14.42 -11.00
N SER A 123 -22.22 -14.27 -9.82
CA SER A 123 -22.70 -12.97 -9.32
C SER A 123 -21.59 -11.95 -9.02
N TYR A 124 -20.38 -12.41 -8.72
CA TYR A 124 -19.26 -11.58 -8.25
C TYR A 124 -18.25 -11.24 -9.35
N ALA A 125 -18.19 -12.06 -10.40
CA ALA A 125 -17.19 -11.97 -11.47
C ALA A 125 -17.70 -11.27 -12.74
N HIS A 126 -18.97 -10.86 -12.77
CA HIS A 126 -19.55 -10.19 -13.93
C HIS A 126 -18.86 -8.85 -14.23
N PRO A 127 -18.34 -8.61 -15.46
CA PRO A 127 -17.43 -7.51 -15.78
C PRO A 127 -17.95 -6.10 -15.41
N VAL A 128 -19.26 -5.87 -15.56
CA VAL A 128 -19.91 -4.58 -15.25
C VAL A 128 -20.46 -4.54 -13.82
N ALA A 129 -21.29 -5.52 -13.46
CA ALA A 129 -21.99 -5.56 -12.18
C ALA A 129 -21.05 -5.59 -10.96
N THR A 130 -19.82 -6.09 -11.10
CA THR A 130 -18.82 -6.11 -10.02
C THR A 130 -18.51 -4.72 -9.47
N TYR A 131 -18.49 -3.66 -10.29
CA TYR A 131 -18.26 -2.30 -9.81
C TYR A 131 -19.39 -1.81 -8.90
N PHE A 132 -20.63 -2.11 -9.28
CA PHE A 132 -21.79 -1.84 -8.42
C PHE A 132 -21.76 -2.72 -7.17
N ALA A 133 -21.33 -3.99 -7.28
CA ALA A 133 -21.19 -4.90 -6.14
C ALA A 133 -20.14 -4.40 -5.13
N GLU A 134 -18.98 -3.93 -5.61
CA GLU A 134 -17.91 -3.31 -4.80
C GLU A 134 -18.49 -2.12 -4.02
N LEU A 135 -19.13 -1.17 -4.71
CA LEU A 135 -19.73 0.00 -4.07
C LEU A 135 -20.87 -0.36 -3.12
N LEU A 136 -21.71 -1.34 -3.46
CA LEU A 136 -22.81 -1.80 -2.63
C LEU A 136 -22.31 -2.34 -1.28
N VAL A 137 -21.16 -3.04 -1.27
CA VAL A 137 -20.48 -3.45 -0.05
C VAL A 137 -19.91 -2.25 0.71
N GLU A 138 -19.31 -1.28 0.02
CA GLU A 138 -18.75 -0.05 0.61
C GLU A 138 -19.78 0.89 1.23
N VAL A 139 -21.06 0.84 0.83
CA VAL A 139 -22.14 1.66 1.41
C VAL A 139 -23.10 0.88 2.31
N MET A 140 -22.98 -0.45 2.38
CA MET A 140 -23.81 -1.34 3.20
C MET A 140 -23.99 -0.89 4.67
N PRO A 141 -25.21 -0.81 5.21
CA PRO A 141 -25.41 -0.53 6.64
C PRO A 141 -24.75 -1.61 7.53
N GLY A 142 -24.18 -1.22 8.68
CA GLY A 142 -23.34 -2.10 9.50
C GLY A 142 -23.98 -3.41 9.95
N ALA A 143 -25.27 -3.40 10.31
CA ALA A 143 -25.99 -4.64 10.67
C ALA A 143 -26.16 -5.58 9.47
N ASN A 144 -26.39 -5.02 8.28
CA ASN A 144 -26.48 -5.80 7.04
C ASN A 144 -25.10 -6.31 6.63
N PHE A 145 -24.04 -5.53 6.83
CA PHE A 145 -22.66 -5.92 6.55
C PHE A 145 -22.22 -7.10 7.42
N ALA A 146 -22.49 -7.07 8.72
CA ALA A 146 -22.17 -8.20 9.60
C ALA A 146 -22.88 -9.50 9.17
N LYS A 147 -24.15 -9.40 8.73
CA LYS A 147 -24.87 -10.55 8.17
C LYS A 147 -24.25 -11.00 6.85
N PHE A 148 -23.96 -10.08 5.94
CA PHE A 148 -23.35 -10.36 4.65
C PHE A 148 -22.00 -11.07 4.80
N LEU A 149 -21.13 -10.56 5.67
CA LEU A 149 -19.82 -11.14 5.96
C LEU A 149 -19.95 -12.62 6.37
N ASN A 150 -20.79 -12.93 7.35
CA ASN A 150 -20.92 -14.29 7.86
C ASN A 150 -21.65 -15.24 6.89
N THR A 151 -22.65 -14.75 6.15
CA THR A 151 -23.49 -15.60 5.29
C THR A 151 -22.94 -15.78 3.87
N HIS A 152 -22.26 -14.77 3.32
CA HIS A 152 -21.87 -14.76 1.91
C HIS A 152 -20.36 -14.78 1.66
N ILE A 153 -19.55 -14.36 2.65
CA ILE A 153 -18.09 -14.26 2.47
C ILE A 153 -17.37 -15.36 3.24
N LEU A 154 -17.71 -15.53 4.53
CA LEU A 154 -17.10 -16.54 5.41
C LEU A 154 -17.79 -17.91 5.36
N SER A 155 -18.77 -18.09 4.48
CA SER A 155 -19.45 -19.37 4.30
C SER A 155 -18.54 -20.41 3.64
N GLU A 156 -18.54 -21.62 4.18
CA GLU A 156 -17.84 -22.76 3.60
C GLU A 156 -18.47 -23.19 2.25
N CYS A 157 -17.62 -23.56 1.31
CA CYS A 157 -17.96 -24.08 -0.01
C CYS A 157 -17.74 -25.59 -0.03
N SER A 158 -18.69 -26.34 -0.61
CA SER A 158 -18.59 -27.80 -0.76
C SER A 158 -17.62 -28.25 -1.86
N LEU A 159 -16.57 -27.47 -2.15
CA LEU A 159 -15.55 -27.83 -3.13
C LEU A 159 -14.69 -28.97 -2.52
N SER A 160 -14.73 -30.15 -3.14
CA SER A 160 -13.81 -31.23 -2.79
C SER A 160 -12.41 -30.84 -3.21
N LEU A 161 -11.54 -30.58 -2.24
CA LEU A 161 -10.10 -30.57 -2.46
C LEU A 161 -9.63 -32.03 -2.63
N ASP A 162 -8.60 -32.23 -3.45
CA ASP A 162 -7.98 -33.54 -3.66
C ASP A 162 -7.73 -34.24 -2.31
N SER A 163 -7.89 -35.56 -2.29
CA SER A 163 -8.13 -36.46 -1.15
C SER A 163 -7.17 -36.40 0.06
N ASN A 164 -6.19 -35.49 0.07
CA ASN A 164 -5.19 -35.32 1.12
C ASN A 164 -5.30 -34.00 1.92
N ASP A 165 -6.12 -33.03 1.50
CA ASP A 165 -6.26 -31.72 2.17
C ASP A 165 -7.71 -31.47 2.62
N SER A 166 -8.09 -31.98 3.79
CA SER A 166 -9.44 -31.87 4.38
C SER A 166 -9.83 -30.47 4.91
N ASN A 167 -9.26 -29.38 4.39
CA ASN A 167 -9.56 -28.04 4.91
C ASN A 167 -10.70 -27.38 4.12
N PRO A 168 -11.69 -26.75 4.79
CA PRO A 168 -12.81 -26.11 4.10
C PRO A 168 -12.31 -24.91 3.29
N VAL A 169 -12.76 -24.81 2.03
CA VAL A 169 -12.59 -23.63 1.18
C VAL A 169 -13.78 -22.70 1.42
N THR A 170 -13.56 -21.41 1.60
CA THR A 170 -14.65 -20.44 1.77
C THR A 170 -14.89 -19.61 0.51
N VAL A 171 -16.02 -18.91 0.44
CA VAL A 171 -16.29 -17.97 -0.67
C VAL A 171 -15.18 -16.90 -0.74
N ALA A 172 -14.67 -16.42 0.39
CA ALA A 172 -13.53 -15.51 0.43
C ALA A 172 -12.32 -16.07 -0.34
N ASP A 173 -11.99 -17.35 -0.18
CA ASP A 173 -10.84 -17.98 -0.85
C ASP A 173 -11.01 -18.08 -2.38
N ILE A 174 -12.25 -18.31 -2.82
CA ILE A 174 -12.61 -18.33 -4.24
C ILE A 174 -12.51 -16.90 -4.81
N LEU A 175 -13.06 -15.90 -4.12
CA LEU A 175 -13.01 -14.49 -4.53
C LEU A 175 -11.57 -13.97 -4.61
N MET A 176 -10.68 -14.38 -3.70
CA MET A 176 -9.25 -14.02 -3.75
C MET A 176 -8.56 -14.46 -5.04
N SER A 177 -9.02 -15.58 -5.61
CA SER A 177 -8.39 -16.24 -6.74
C SER A 177 -8.85 -15.69 -8.10
N ASN A 178 -9.93 -14.90 -8.13
CA ASN A 178 -10.51 -14.39 -9.37
C ASN A 178 -10.21 -12.89 -9.55
N GLN A 179 -9.83 -12.49 -10.77
CA GLN A 179 -9.41 -11.12 -11.07
C GLN A 179 -10.50 -10.06 -10.93
N THR A 180 -11.74 -10.41 -11.23
CA THR A 180 -12.86 -9.49 -11.17
C THR A 180 -13.48 -9.54 -9.78
N ALA A 181 -13.75 -10.74 -9.27
CA ALA A 181 -14.43 -10.96 -8.01
C ALA A 181 -13.61 -10.50 -6.78
N SER A 182 -12.28 -10.47 -6.88
CA SER A 182 -11.39 -9.95 -5.83
C SER A 182 -11.74 -8.52 -5.43
N ARG A 183 -12.28 -7.70 -6.34
CA ARG A 183 -12.71 -6.32 -6.05
C ARG A 183 -13.76 -6.26 -4.94
N VAL A 184 -14.74 -7.16 -4.98
CA VAL A 184 -15.78 -7.22 -3.94
C VAL A 184 -15.15 -7.60 -2.60
N LEU A 185 -14.22 -8.57 -2.59
CA LEU A 185 -13.52 -8.95 -1.36
C LEU A 185 -12.66 -7.79 -0.81
N ARG A 186 -12.00 -7.03 -1.68
CA ARG A 186 -11.25 -5.83 -1.29
C ARG A 186 -12.15 -4.79 -0.63
N ALA A 187 -13.35 -4.55 -1.15
CA ALA A 187 -14.36 -3.71 -0.48
C ALA A 187 -14.77 -4.28 0.90
N VAL A 188 -14.90 -5.60 1.04
CA VAL A 188 -15.15 -6.24 2.34
C VAL A 188 -14.01 -5.94 3.32
N ILE A 189 -12.75 -6.10 2.90
CA ILE A 189 -11.56 -5.84 3.74
C ILE A 189 -11.52 -4.37 4.18
N ARG A 190 -11.80 -3.42 3.29
CA ARG A 190 -11.88 -1.99 3.62
C ARG A 190 -12.99 -1.68 4.64
N ARG A 191 -14.07 -2.46 4.61
CA ARG A 191 -15.23 -2.33 5.50
C ARG A 191 -15.09 -3.00 6.86
N LEU A 192 -14.08 -3.85 7.06
CA LEU A 192 -13.82 -4.46 8.35
C LEU A 192 -13.38 -3.41 9.38
N VAL A 193 -14.13 -3.34 10.49
CA VAL A 193 -13.89 -2.38 11.59
C VAL A 193 -13.90 -3.07 12.95
N LYS A 194 -14.78 -4.05 13.16
CA LYS A 194 -14.92 -4.73 14.46
C LYS A 194 -13.76 -5.71 14.67
N PRO A 195 -13.06 -5.68 15.82
CA PRO A 195 -11.95 -6.59 16.08
C PRO A 195 -12.32 -8.08 15.98
N VAL A 196 -13.53 -8.45 16.40
CA VAL A 196 -14.04 -9.83 16.30
C VAL A 196 -14.18 -10.26 14.84
N ASP A 197 -14.77 -9.41 14.00
CA ASP A 197 -14.94 -9.69 12.57
C ASP A 197 -13.58 -9.79 11.86
N ILE A 198 -12.63 -8.91 12.21
CA ILE A 198 -11.26 -8.94 11.68
C ILE A 198 -10.57 -10.25 12.07
N LYS A 199 -10.64 -10.64 13.35
CA LYS A 199 -10.04 -11.88 13.84
C LYS A 199 -10.63 -13.10 13.13
N ASN A 200 -11.95 -13.18 13.03
CA ASN A 200 -12.64 -14.27 12.33
C ASN A 200 -12.24 -14.33 10.84
N PHE A 201 -12.15 -13.17 10.18
CA PHE A 201 -11.68 -13.09 8.81
C PHE A 201 -10.25 -13.63 8.68
N PHE A 202 -9.30 -13.18 9.52
CA PHE A 202 -7.93 -13.69 9.54
C PHE A 202 -7.86 -15.21 9.79
N THR A 203 -8.68 -15.76 10.69
CA THR A 203 -8.69 -17.21 10.95
C THR A 203 -9.19 -18.01 9.75
N VAL A 204 -10.18 -17.50 9.03
CA VAL A 204 -10.75 -18.17 7.85
C VAL A 204 -9.76 -18.16 6.69
N ILE A 205 -9.17 -17.00 6.37
CA ILE A 205 -8.21 -16.92 5.25
C ILE A 205 -6.93 -17.73 5.52
N GLN A 206 -6.59 -17.98 6.79
CA GLN A 206 -5.43 -18.79 7.18
C GLN A 206 -5.72 -20.30 7.16
N SER A 207 -6.97 -20.73 7.30
CA SER A 207 -7.31 -22.16 7.31
C SER A 207 -7.20 -22.78 5.90
N CYS A 208 -7.34 -21.97 4.85
CA CYS A 208 -7.19 -22.42 3.48
C CYS A 208 -5.72 -22.78 3.16
N LYS A 209 -5.45 -24.07 2.96
CA LYS A 209 -4.12 -24.58 2.55
C LYS A 209 -3.99 -24.86 1.06
N SER A 210 -5.07 -24.67 0.29
CA SER A 210 -5.05 -24.90 -1.15
C SER A 210 -4.01 -24.02 -1.84
N ASN A 211 -3.32 -24.57 -2.83
CA ASN A 211 -2.49 -23.76 -3.73
C ASN A 211 -3.34 -23.09 -4.83
N LYS A 212 -4.52 -23.66 -5.14
CA LYS A 212 -5.43 -23.14 -6.17
C LYS A 212 -6.30 -21.99 -5.65
N PHE A 213 -6.69 -22.05 -4.39
CA PHE A 213 -7.57 -21.07 -3.75
C PHE A 213 -6.92 -20.38 -2.55
N GLY A 214 -7.49 -19.25 -2.14
CA GLY A 214 -7.09 -18.55 -0.92
C GLY A 214 -5.82 -17.72 -1.06
N ILE A 215 -5.13 -17.53 0.05
CA ILE A 215 -4.02 -16.58 0.16
C ILE A 215 -2.84 -16.90 -0.77
N ARG A 216 -2.57 -18.18 -1.05
CA ARG A 216 -1.45 -18.62 -1.90
C ARG A 216 -1.67 -18.38 -3.39
N SER A 217 -2.92 -18.26 -3.81
CA SER A 217 -3.28 -18.00 -5.21
C SER A 217 -3.16 -16.52 -5.59
N ILE A 218 -2.95 -15.62 -4.62
CA ILE A 218 -2.95 -14.17 -4.83
C ILE A 218 -1.86 -13.73 -5.82
N ILE A 219 -0.63 -14.21 -5.66
CA ILE A 219 0.50 -13.80 -6.50
C ILE A 219 0.38 -14.38 -7.92
N PRO A 220 0.15 -15.70 -8.12
CA PRO A 220 -0.04 -16.27 -9.45
C PRO A 220 -1.19 -15.60 -10.24
N ASN A 221 -2.28 -15.23 -9.56
CA ASN A 221 -3.43 -14.58 -10.17
C ASN A 221 -3.30 -13.05 -10.28
N LYS A 222 -2.14 -12.46 -9.92
CA LYS A 222 -1.88 -11.01 -9.96
C LYS A 222 -2.85 -10.17 -9.11
N GLN A 223 -3.35 -10.72 -8.02
CA GLN A 223 -4.32 -10.09 -7.12
C GLN A 223 -3.68 -9.37 -5.92
N HIS A 224 -2.49 -8.80 -6.11
CA HIS A 224 -1.69 -8.16 -5.05
C HIS A 224 -2.40 -6.98 -4.34
N GLY A 225 -3.46 -6.42 -4.93
CA GLY A 225 -4.32 -5.42 -4.28
C GLY A 225 -4.96 -5.92 -2.98
N ILE A 226 -5.20 -7.22 -2.86
CA ILE A 226 -5.72 -7.84 -1.63
C ILE A 226 -4.68 -7.72 -0.49
N LEU A 227 -3.40 -8.00 -0.77
CA LEU A 227 -2.33 -7.86 0.23
C LEU A 227 -2.18 -6.42 0.70
N THR A 228 -2.34 -5.47 -0.22
CA THR A 228 -2.27 -4.04 0.11
C THR A 228 -3.44 -3.63 1.01
N ASP A 229 -4.67 -4.04 0.69
CA ASP A 229 -5.84 -3.74 1.52
C ASP A 229 -5.77 -4.46 2.90
N LEU A 230 -5.16 -5.65 2.98
CA LEU A 230 -4.89 -6.34 4.26
C LEU A 230 -3.83 -5.62 5.11
N ALA A 231 -2.75 -5.15 4.49
CA ALA A 231 -1.76 -4.33 5.18
C ALA A 231 -2.38 -3.03 5.70
N ASP A 232 -3.19 -2.35 4.88
CA ASP A 232 -3.93 -1.16 5.28
C ASP A 232 -4.92 -1.45 6.42
N LEU A 233 -5.62 -2.60 6.40
CA LEU A 233 -6.47 -3.04 7.51
C LEU A 233 -5.68 -3.13 8.83
N CYS A 234 -4.48 -3.70 8.80
CA CYS A 234 -3.58 -3.79 9.95
C CYS A 234 -3.02 -2.43 10.42
N ILE A 235 -2.95 -1.44 9.53
CA ILE A 235 -2.55 -0.05 9.86
C ILE A 235 -3.74 0.71 10.47
N ARG A 236 -4.94 0.59 9.89
CA ARG A 236 -6.17 1.23 10.37
C ARG A 236 -6.61 0.72 11.75
N HIS A 237 -6.38 -0.57 12.01
CA HIS A 237 -6.69 -1.22 13.28
C HIS A 237 -5.40 -1.73 13.92
N PRO A 238 -4.57 -0.83 14.46
CA PRO A 238 -3.23 -1.19 14.86
C PRO A 238 -3.31 -2.07 16.12
N SER A 239 -2.98 -3.33 15.94
CA SER A 239 -2.98 -4.39 16.95
C SER A 239 -1.77 -5.28 16.71
N GLU A 240 -1.04 -5.58 17.77
CA GLU A 240 0.11 -6.49 17.74
C GLU A 240 -0.30 -7.88 17.22
N GLU A 241 -1.47 -8.37 17.62
CA GLU A 241 -2.02 -9.66 17.17
C GLU A 241 -2.25 -9.67 15.65
N PHE A 242 -2.92 -8.66 15.11
CA PHE A 242 -3.25 -8.60 13.68
C PHE A 242 -2.01 -8.40 12.81
N GLN A 243 -1.14 -7.45 13.18
CA GLN A 243 0.08 -7.18 12.43
C GLN A 243 1.03 -8.40 12.45
N ARG A 244 1.21 -9.07 13.60
CA ARG A 244 2.01 -10.30 13.66
C ARG A 244 1.40 -11.44 12.85
N THR A 245 0.09 -11.63 12.92
CA THR A 245 -0.61 -12.67 12.16
C THR A 245 -0.39 -12.46 10.67
N PHE A 246 -0.59 -11.23 10.18
CA PHE A 246 -0.35 -10.89 8.79
C PHE A 246 1.11 -11.13 8.36
N LEU A 247 2.08 -10.64 9.13
CA LEU A 247 3.51 -10.83 8.85
C LEU A 247 3.92 -12.31 8.82
N ARG A 248 3.31 -13.16 9.65
CA ARG A 248 3.57 -14.61 9.66
C ARG A 248 3.01 -15.32 8.43
N MET A 249 1.96 -14.80 7.81
CA MET A 249 1.39 -15.38 6.59
C MET A 249 2.24 -15.07 5.35
N LEU A 250 2.87 -13.88 5.30
CA LEU A 250 3.60 -13.38 4.12
C LEU A 250 4.60 -14.39 3.52
N PRO A 251 5.50 -15.04 4.29
CA PRO A 251 6.42 -16.00 3.70
C PRO A 251 5.73 -17.09 2.87
N SER A 252 4.61 -17.61 3.36
CA SER A 252 3.91 -18.70 2.67
C SER A 252 3.25 -18.25 1.36
N ILE A 253 2.78 -17.00 1.27
CA ILE A 253 2.23 -16.38 0.05
C ILE A 253 3.27 -16.38 -1.08
N PHE A 254 4.52 -16.08 -0.75
CA PHE A 254 5.60 -15.98 -1.73
C PHE A 254 6.35 -17.31 -1.95
N GLY A 255 5.87 -18.41 -1.37
CA GLY A 255 6.47 -19.75 -1.53
C GLY A 255 7.62 -20.07 -0.58
N PHE A 256 7.83 -19.28 0.48
CA PHE A 256 8.84 -19.56 1.50
C PHE A 256 8.26 -20.48 2.58
N THR A 257 8.77 -21.70 2.65
CA THR A 257 8.57 -22.63 3.78
C THR A 257 9.58 -22.37 4.91
N GLU A 258 9.24 -22.75 6.14
CA GLU A 258 10.12 -22.63 7.32
C GLU A 258 11.48 -23.35 7.14
N LYS A 259 11.54 -24.33 6.21
CA LYS A 259 12.73 -25.13 5.90
C LYS A 259 13.75 -24.45 4.98
N HIS A 260 13.45 -23.32 4.34
CA HIS A 260 14.40 -22.63 3.44
C HIS A 260 15.39 -21.69 4.16
N SER A 261 15.54 -21.84 5.48
CA SER A 261 16.39 -20.97 6.32
C SER A 261 17.90 -21.15 6.12
N SER A 262 18.37 -21.82 5.06
CA SER A 262 19.81 -22.01 4.81
C SER A 262 20.17 -22.29 3.34
N SER A 263 19.60 -21.53 2.40
CA SER A 263 20.23 -21.44 1.08
C SER A 263 21.63 -20.85 1.23
N LYS A 264 22.64 -21.49 0.62
CA LYS A 264 24.04 -21.00 0.53
C LYS A 264 24.17 -19.68 -0.26
N SER A 265 23.06 -19.05 -0.68
CA SER A 265 23.06 -17.76 -1.35
C SER A 265 23.38 -16.63 -0.36
N ARG A 266 24.30 -15.74 -0.75
CA ARG A 266 24.80 -14.64 0.09
C ARG A 266 23.74 -13.57 0.39
N GLU A 267 22.69 -13.49 -0.42
CA GLU A 267 21.54 -12.58 -0.28
C GLU A 267 20.26 -13.38 -0.02
N ASP A 268 19.39 -12.89 0.87
CA ASP A 268 18.03 -13.39 1.07
C ASP A 268 17.10 -12.85 -0.03
N LEU A 269 16.38 -13.73 -0.70
CA LEU A 269 15.54 -13.39 -1.85
C LEU A 269 14.17 -12.82 -1.47
N PHE A 270 13.77 -12.86 -0.20
CA PHE A 270 12.41 -12.49 0.21
C PHE A 270 12.01 -11.06 -0.18
N ILE A 271 12.87 -10.07 0.06
CA ILE A 271 12.60 -8.67 -0.30
C ILE A 271 12.44 -8.50 -1.82
N ARG A 272 13.21 -9.25 -2.62
CA ARG A 272 13.13 -9.24 -4.10
C ARG A 272 11.78 -9.77 -4.58
N CYS A 273 11.26 -10.83 -3.95
CA CYS A 273 9.91 -11.32 -4.21
C CYS A 273 8.84 -10.27 -3.86
N LEU A 274 9.00 -9.56 -2.73
CA LEU A 274 8.03 -8.54 -2.29
C LEU A 274 7.96 -7.35 -3.25
N VAL A 275 9.12 -6.76 -3.60
CA VAL A 275 9.17 -5.60 -4.50
C VAL A 275 8.82 -5.99 -5.94
N GLY A 276 9.13 -7.22 -6.34
CA GLY A 276 8.75 -7.79 -7.64
C GLY A 276 7.29 -8.25 -7.72
N MET A 277 6.61 -8.48 -6.58
CA MET A 277 5.30 -9.15 -6.52
C MET A 277 5.28 -10.47 -7.30
N ILE A 278 6.34 -11.25 -7.17
CA ILE A 278 6.51 -12.57 -7.80
C ILE A 278 6.83 -13.63 -6.75
N THR A 279 6.51 -14.87 -7.06
CA THR A 279 6.82 -16.02 -6.20
C THR A 279 8.32 -16.33 -6.19
N LEU A 280 8.77 -17.10 -5.19
CA LEU A 280 10.15 -17.58 -5.13
C LEU A 280 10.53 -18.44 -6.36
N SER A 281 9.58 -19.22 -6.90
CA SER A 281 9.82 -20.03 -8.11
C SER A 281 10.12 -19.14 -9.32
N GLU A 282 9.24 -18.17 -9.58
CA GLU A 282 9.40 -17.23 -10.69
C GLU A 282 10.70 -16.42 -10.55
N LEU A 283 11.06 -16.00 -9.33
CA LEU A 283 12.31 -15.29 -9.11
C LEU A 283 13.55 -16.15 -9.44
N ASN A 284 13.54 -17.42 -9.04
CA ASN A 284 14.65 -18.33 -9.34
C ASN A 284 14.76 -18.59 -10.86
N GLU A 285 13.64 -18.68 -11.57
CA GLU A 285 13.61 -18.77 -13.04
C GLU A 285 14.21 -17.51 -13.67
N HIS A 286 13.83 -16.32 -13.19
CA HIS A 286 14.42 -15.05 -13.65
C HIS A 286 15.94 -15.02 -13.47
N ILE A 287 16.43 -15.41 -12.29
CA ILE A 287 17.88 -15.45 -12.00
C ILE A 287 18.60 -16.46 -12.89
N THR A 288 17.99 -17.63 -13.13
CA THR A 288 18.60 -18.70 -13.95
C THR A 288 18.64 -18.31 -15.43
N ASN A 289 17.56 -17.72 -15.95
CA ASN A 289 17.51 -17.31 -17.36
C ASN A 289 18.51 -16.19 -17.66
N GLN A 290 18.75 -15.28 -16.71
CA GLN A 290 19.75 -14.22 -16.85
C GLN A 290 21.18 -14.76 -16.82
N SER A 291 21.50 -15.70 -15.92
CA SER A 291 22.84 -16.29 -15.87
C SER A 291 23.20 -17.11 -17.12
N VAL A 292 22.21 -17.67 -17.82
CA VAL A 292 22.41 -18.33 -19.11
C VAL A 292 22.71 -17.32 -20.22
N GLN A 293 21.99 -16.19 -20.25
CA GLN A 293 22.22 -15.11 -21.23
C GLN A 293 23.61 -14.45 -21.10
N GLU A 294 24.14 -14.37 -19.89
CA GLU A 294 25.50 -13.84 -19.64
C GLU A 294 26.60 -14.76 -20.22
N ASN A 295 26.39 -16.08 -20.27
CA ASN A 295 27.40 -17.04 -20.73
C ASN A 295 27.52 -17.12 -22.27
N ASP A 296 26.45 -16.75 -23.00
CA ASP A 296 26.43 -16.81 -24.48
C ASP A 296 26.95 -15.52 -25.13
N ASN A 297 26.96 -14.39 -24.41
CA ASN A 297 27.36 -13.08 -24.93
C ASN A 297 28.79 -12.69 -24.51
N ASN A 298 29.80 -13.44 -24.96
CA ASN A 298 31.22 -13.08 -24.85
C ASN A 298 31.63 -12.03 -25.90
N ASP A 299 30.95 -10.88 -25.94
CA ASP A 299 31.36 -9.72 -26.74
C ASP A 299 31.65 -8.52 -25.81
N ASP A 300 32.85 -7.96 -25.94
CA ASP A 300 33.59 -7.06 -25.02
C ASP A 300 32.96 -5.66 -24.76
N ASN A 301 31.63 -5.50 -24.81
CA ASN A 301 30.94 -4.21 -24.61
C ASN A 301 29.86 -4.19 -23.50
N GLN A 302 29.94 -5.05 -22.48
CA GLN A 302 28.94 -5.14 -21.38
C GLN A 302 29.17 -4.19 -20.19
N TYR A 303 29.18 -2.86 -20.40
CA TYR A 303 29.03 -1.90 -19.28
C TYR A 303 27.57 -1.52 -18.97
N PHE A 304 26.61 -1.96 -19.78
CA PHE A 304 25.19 -1.61 -19.63
C PHE A 304 24.30 -2.70 -18.99
N ASP A 305 24.71 -3.97 -18.99
CA ASP A 305 23.80 -5.09 -18.62
C ASP A 305 23.72 -5.38 -17.11
N ASN A 306 24.80 -5.12 -16.35
CA ASN A 306 24.88 -5.43 -14.92
C ASN A 306 23.95 -4.59 -14.01
N LYS A 307 23.32 -3.52 -14.52
CA LYS A 307 22.44 -2.66 -13.70
C LYS A 307 21.01 -3.19 -13.60
N GLU A 308 20.55 -3.93 -14.62
CA GLU A 308 19.16 -4.40 -14.65
C GLU A 308 18.93 -5.55 -13.65
N ASP A 309 19.84 -6.51 -13.49
CA ASP A 309 19.73 -7.55 -12.44
C ASP A 309 19.73 -6.93 -11.02
N LEU A 310 20.52 -5.89 -10.79
CA LEU A 310 20.58 -5.27 -9.46
C LEU A 310 19.23 -4.67 -9.05
N VAL A 311 18.40 -4.25 -10.00
CA VAL A 311 17.11 -3.62 -9.73
C VAL A 311 15.94 -4.59 -9.88
N ASN A 312 15.99 -5.49 -10.86
CA ASN A 312 14.88 -6.37 -11.19
C ASN A 312 14.84 -7.63 -10.29
N PRO A 313 13.63 -8.17 -10.03
CA PRO A 313 12.31 -7.66 -10.45
C PRO A 313 11.83 -6.49 -9.57
N VAL A 314 11.15 -5.52 -10.17
CA VAL A 314 10.54 -4.39 -9.44
C VAL A 314 9.18 -4.01 -10.01
N THR A 315 8.22 -3.77 -9.13
CA THR A 315 6.88 -3.31 -9.51
C THR A 315 6.43 -2.17 -8.57
N VAL A 316 5.62 -1.24 -9.10
CA VAL A 316 5.03 -0.17 -8.29
C VAL A 316 4.17 -0.74 -7.14
N PRO A 317 3.26 -1.71 -7.37
CA PRO A 317 2.48 -2.29 -6.29
C PRO A 317 3.34 -2.98 -5.23
N GLY A 318 4.43 -3.64 -5.64
CA GLY A 318 5.39 -4.25 -4.73
C GLY A 318 6.08 -3.23 -3.82
N CYS A 319 6.58 -2.14 -4.38
CA CYS A 319 7.22 -1.08 -3.60
C CYS A 319 6.24 -0.44 -2.59
N LEU A 320 5.04 -0.05 -3.04
CA LEU A 320 4.02 0.55 -2.18
C LEU A 320 3.55 -0.40 -1.07
N PHE A 321 3.47 -1.69 -1.37
CA PHE A 321 3.16 -2.70 -0.37
C PHE A 321 4.25 -2.78 0.71
N VAL A 322 5.52 -2.84 0.33
CA VAL A 322 6.64 -2.87 1.29
C VAL A 322 6.71 -1.58 2.10
N GLU A 323 6.51 -0.42 1.48
CA GLU A 323 6.40 0.86 2.19
C GLU A 323 5.29 0.83 3.26
N SER A 324 4.14 0.23 2.94
CA SER A 324 3.04 0.05 3.89
C SER A 324 3.42 -0.84 5.07
N LEU A 325 4.22 -1.89 4.86
CA LEU A 325 4.70 -2.75 5.94
C LEU A 325 5.59 -1.98 6.94
N PHE A 326 6.37 -1.00 6.49
CA PHE A 326 7.19 -0.17 7.36
C PHE A 326 6.40 0.84 8.20
N ASN A 327 5.11 1.04 7.90
CA ASN A 327 4.19 1.84 8.72
C ASN A 327 3.56 1.04 9.88
N PHE A 328 3.90 -0.24 10.05
CA PHE A 328 3.39 -1.05 11.16
C PHE A 328 3.99 -0.58 12.49
N THR A 329 3.14 -0.25 13.45
CA THR A 329 3.53 0.37 14.74
C THR A 329 3.80 -0.63 15.86
N TYR A 330 3.16 -1.80 15.85
CA TYR A 330 3.20 -2.76 16.96
C TYR A 330 3.96 -4.04 16.63
N ALA A 331 3.95 -4.48 15.37
CA ALA A 331 4.75 -5.61 14.92
C ALA A 331 5.77 -5.17 13.87
N HIS A 332 7.05 -5.32 14.21
CA HIS A 332 8.14 -5.00 13.32
C HIS A 332 8.23 -6.04 12.18
N PRO A 333 8.34 -5.63 10.91
CA PRO A 333 8.51 -6.55 9.78
C PRO A 333 9.97 -7.08 9.69
N ILE A 334 10.44 -7.74 10.75
CA ILE A 334 11.84 -8.14 10.95
C ILE A 334 12.39 -8.95 9.76
N LYS A 335 11.62 -9.92 9.25
CA LYS A 335 12.05 -10.74 8.10
C LYS A 335 12.24 -9.92 6.83
N VAL A 336 11.38 -8.92 6.59
CA VAL A 336 11.49 -8.00 5.45
C VAL A 336 12.75 -7.14 5.59
N ILE A 337 12.97 -6.59 6.79
CA ILE A 337 14.13 -5.74 7.09
C ILE A 337 15.44 -6.54 6.93
N ASN A 338 15.51 -7.73 7.53
CA ASN A 338 16.70 -8.58 7.44
C ASN A 338 16.99 -8.99 6.00
N SER A 339 15.96 -9.33 5.22
CA SER A 339 16.12 -9.64 3.82
C SER A 339 16.65 -8.44 3.01
N LEU A 340 16.13 -7.24 3.25
CA LEU A 340 16.64 -6.00 2.66
C LEU A 340 18.10 -5.73 3.04
N LEU A 341 18.47 -5.88 4.31
CA LEU A 341 19.85 -5.65 4.77
C LEU A 341 20.85 -6.72 4.32
N SER A 342 20.37 -7.90 3.93
CA SER A 342 21.22 -8.97 3.38
C SER A 342 21.64 -8.72 1.93
N GLN A 343 21.00 -7.76 1.23
CA GLN A 343 21.36 -7.43 -0.14
C GLN A 343 22.78 -6.84 -0.18
N SER A 344 23.52 -7.13 -1.25
CA SER A 344 24.87 -6.62 -1.44
C SER A 344 24.91 -5.09 -1.49
N PRO A 345 26.02 -4.46 -1.06
CA PRO A 345 26.17 -3.00 -1.15
C PRO A 345 25.95 -2.45 -2.56
N LYS A 346 26.37 -3.18 -3.60
CA LYS A 346 26.13 -2.80 -5.01
C LYS A 346 24.63 -2.73 -5.32
N ARG A 347 23.87 -3.75 -4.90
CA ARG A 347 22.40 -3.81 -5.07
C ARG A 347 21.71 -2.69 -4.31
N LEU A 348 22.09 -2.46 -3.04
CA LEU A 348 21.53 -1.38 -2.22
C LEU A 348 21.78 0.02 -2.81
N ILE A 349 22.97 0.26 -3.36
CA ILE A 349 23.28 1.51 -4.07
C ILE A 349 22.41 1.65 -5.32
N ALA A 350 22.27 0.59 -6.13
CA ALA A 350 21.39 0.61 -7.30
C ALA A 350 19.91 0.88 -6.91
N TRP A 351 19.43 0.27 -5.82
CA TRP A 351 18.09 0.50 -5.28
C TRP A 351 17.89 1.95 -4.84
N ALA A 352 18.88 2.54 -4.17
CA ALA A 352 18.85 3.94 -3.76
C ALA A 352 18.81 4.92 -4.95
N GLN A 353 19.30 4.52 -6.13
CA GLN A 353 19.21 5.31 -7.35
C GLN A 353 17.90 5.10 -8.13
N HIS A 354 17.23 3.97 -7.92
CA HIS A 354 15.98 3.64 -8.60
C HIS A 354 14.79 4.42 -8.03
N TYR A 355 13.96 4.99 -8.89
CA TYR A 355 12.88 5.91 -8.48
C TYR A 355 11.78 5.27 -7.61
N GLN A 356 11.58 3.94 -7.71
CA GLN A 356 10.63 3.21 -6.87
C GLN A 356 11.28 2.62 -5.60
N LEU A 357 12.46 2.01 -5.74
CA LEU A 357 13.11 1.29 -4.63
C LEU A 357 13.76 2.24 -3.63
N SER A 358 14.16 3.44 -4.06
CA SER A 358 14.58 4.51 -3.16
C SER A 358 13.49 4.84 -2.12
N ARG A 359 12.21 4.80 -2.50
CA ARG A 359 11.08 5.02 -1.59
C ARG A 359 10.95 3.91 -0.56
N VAL A 360 11.20 2.67 -0.94
CA VAL A 360 11.27 1.54 -0.01
C VAL A 360 12.39 1.73 1.02
N LEU A 361 13.57 2.18 0.59
CA LEU A 361 14.68 2.50 1.50
C LEU A 361 14.35 3.68 2.41
N GLU A 362 13.79 4.76 1.88
CA GLU A 362 13.34 5.92 2.65
C GLU A 362 12.31 5.51 3.73
N ALA A 363 11.33 4.67 3.37
CA ALA A 363 10.34 4.17 4.31
C ALA A 363 10.97 3.39 5.47
N LEU A 364 11.96 2.52 5.21
CA LEU A 364 12.70 1.82 6.26
C LEU A 364 13.49 2.80 7.14
N ILE A 365 14.21 3.74 6.52
CA ILE A 365 15.07 4.71 7.20
C ILE A 365 14.26 5.61 8.14
N LEU A 366 13.11 6.08 7.66
CA LEU A 366 12.25 7.02 8.38
C LEU A 366 11.24 6.34 9.32
N SER A 367 11.00 5.04 9.18
CA SER A 367 10.08 4.29 10.05
C SER A 367 10.49 4.38 11.52
N GLU A 368 9.55 4.79 12.38
CA GLU A 368 9.76 4.86 13.84
C GLU A 368 9.88 3.48 14.48
N SER A 369 9.27 2.47 13.84
CA SER A 369 9.25 1.10 14.31
C SER A 369 10.57 0.37 14.06
N VAL A 370 11.40 0.82 13.12
CA VAL A 370 12.69 0.16 12.85
C VAL A 370 13.71 0.56 13.92
N ILE A 371 14.29 -0.43 14.60
CA ILE A 371 15.32 -0.21 15.62
C ILE A 371 16.57 0.45 15.03
N SER A 372 17.28 1.22 15.86
CA SER A 372 18.40 2.06 15.41
C SER A 372 19.55 1.25 14.82
N GLU A 373 19.81 0.05 15.35
CA GLU A 373 20.88 -0.85 14.93
C GLU A 373 20.75 -1.23 13.45
N LEU A 374 19.52 -1.51 13.01
CA LEU A 374 19.22 -1.89 11.62
C LEU A 374 19.40 -0.69 10.67
N LYS A 375 19.03 0.52 11.11
CA LYS A 375 19.27 1.75 10.34
C LYS A 375 20.76 2.05 10.21
N ILE A 376 21.54 1.81 11.26
CA ILE A 376 23.01 1.95 11.26
C ILE A 376 23.64 0.97 10.27
N THR A 377 23.16 -0.29 10.24
CA THR A 377 23.63 -1.29 9.27
C THR A 377 23.38 -0.83 7.84
N LEU A 378 22.19 -0.32 7.52
CA LEU A 378 21.89 0.22 6.18
C LEU A 378 22.80 1.42 5.84
N LEU A 379 22.98 2.35 6.78
CA LEU A 379 23.86 3.50 6.59
C LEU A 379 25.26 3.04 6.19
N LYS A 380 25.84 2.10 6.94
CA LYS A 380 27.19 1.55 6.69
C LYS A 380 27.28 0.88 5.32
N SER A 381 26.27 0.12 4.91
CA SER A 381 26.24 -0.53 3.59
C SER A 381 26.23 0.46 2.43
N LEU A 382 25.69 1.67 2.63
CA LEU A 382 25.60 2.71 1.60
C LEU A 382 26.77 3.71 1.62
N MET A 383 27.61 3.72 2.66
CA MET A 383 28.66 4.74 2.86
C MET A 383 29.57 4.92 1.64
N ASN A 384 30.02 3.82 1.05
CA ASN A 384 30.94 3.84 -0.10
C ASN A 384 30.29 4.45 -1.36
N GLY A 385 28.96 4.54 -1.41
CA GLY A 385 28.20 5.09 -2.54
C GLY A 385 27.72 6.53 -2.36
N PHE A 386 27.96 7.18 -1.22
CA PHE A 386 27.32 8.47 -0.91
C PHE A 386 27.57 9.58 -1.93
N SER A 387 28.78 9.68 -2.49
CA SER A 387 29.08 10.66 -3.55
C SER A 387 28.16 10.46 -4.77
N VAL A 388 28.06 9.21 -5.23
CA VAL A 388 27.22 8.82 -6.37
C VAL A 388 25.73 9.01 -6.07
N LEU A 389 25.30 8.68 -4.86
CA LEU A 389 23.91 8.83 -4.43
C LEU A 389 23.51 10.30 -4.31
N ALA A 390 24.36 11.15 -3.72
CA ALA A 390 24.08 12.57 -3.58
C ALA A 390 23.96 13.30 -4.93
N CYS A 391 24.63 12.80 -5.97
CA CYS A 391 24.51 13.31 -7.34
C CYS A 391 23.34 12.67 -8.13
N ASN A 392 22.56 11.74 -7.57
CA ASN A 392 21.43 11.12 -8.25
C ASN A 392 20.09 11.75 -7.81
N PRO A 393 19.09 11.93 -8.71
CA PRO A 393 17.79 12.48 -8.34
C PRO A 393 17.12 11.71 -7.19
N SER A 394 17.00 10.39 -7.30
CA SER A 394 16.42 9.53 -6.25
C SER A 394 17.38 9.35 -5.07
N GLY A 395 18.66 9.11 -5.38
CA GLY A 395 19.69 8.85 -4.35
C GLY A 395 19.90 10.02 -3.39
N SER A 396 19.74 11.26 -3.87
CA SER A 396 19.88 12.46 -3.03
C SER A 396 18.83 12.49 -1.91
N HIS A 397 17.60 12.04 -2.20
CA HIS A 397 16.55 11.90 -1.19
C HIS A 397 16.88 10.81 -0.17
N VAL A 398 17.48 9.69 -0.59
CA VAL A 398 17.93 8.63 0.33
C VAL A 398 19.03 9.14 1.27
N VAL A 399 20.02 9.88 0.75
CA VAL A 399 21.08 10.50 1.57
C VAL A 399 20.50 11.50 2.56
N GLU A 400 19.53 12.29 2.14
CA GLU A 400 18.79 13.20 3.02
C GLU A 400 17.99 12.47 4.11
N ALA A 401 17.31 11.38 3.75
CA ALA A 401 16.56 10.55 4.69
C ALA A 401 17.51 9.95 5.75
N LEU A 402 18.67 9.42 5.33
CA LEU A 402 19.70 8.93 6.23
C LEU A 402 20.17 10.03 7.19
N TRP A 403 20.48 11.20 6.65
CA TRP A 403 20.90 12.36 7.45
C TRP A 403 19.83 12.72 8.50
N THR A 404 18.56 12.70 8.12
CA THR A 404 17.44 12.98 9.01
C THR A 404 17.30 11.90 10.09
N ALA A 405 17.41 10.63 9.70
CA ALA A 405 17.34 9.49 10.61
C ALA A 405 18.51 9.44 11.60
N THR A 406 19.68 10.01 11.29
CA THR A 406 20.78 10.10 12.28
C THR A 406 20.36 10.78 13.58
N ASN A 407 19.39 11.70 13.53
CA ASN A 407 18.89 12.39 14.72
C ASN A 407 18.21 11.45 15.72
N THR A 408 17.68 10.30 15.25
CA THR A 408 17.03 9.30 16.11
C THR A 408 17.97 8.19 16.56
N LEU A 409 19.22 8.14 16.05
CA LEU A 409 20.20 7.11 16.38
C LEU A 409 20.87 7.36 17.74
N PRO A 410 21.43 6.32 18.38
CA PRO A 410 22.33 6.51 19.51
C PRO A 410 23.57 7.28 19.05
N GLN A 411 23.95 8.36 19.73
CA GLN A 411 25.08 9.22 19.35
C GLN A 411 25.00 9.82 17.91
N PRO A 412 23.99 10.66 17.60
CA PRO A 412 23.76 11.22 16.27
C PRO A 412 24.97 11.90 15.62
N ILE A 413 25.80 12.58 16.43
CA ILE A 413 26.92 13.37 15.92
C ILE A 413 27.97 12.50 15.23
N ILE A 414 28.21 11.28 15.73
CA ILE A 414 29.19 10.35 15.16
C ILE A 414 28.78 9.96 13.74
N TYR A 415 27.52 9.58 13.56
CA TYR A 415 27.03 9.18 12.23
C TYR A 415 26.97 10.35 11.26
N LYS A 416 26.60 11.55 11.74
CA LYS A 416 26.66 12.76 10.91
C LYS A 416 28.08 13.07 10.45
N GLU A 417 29.06 12.95 11.34
CA GLU A 417 30.46 13.17 11.01
C GLU A 417 30.98 12.15 9.98
N LEU A 418 30.64 10.87 10.15
CA LEU A 418 30.95 9.82 9.17
C LEU A 418 30.35 10.12 7.79
N MET A 419 29.09 10.56 7.72
CA MET A 419 28.46 10.96 6.45
C MET A 419 29.17 12.16 5.81
N ALA A 420 29.50 13.18 6.62
CA ALA A 420 30.16 14.39 6.15
C ALA A 420 31.59 14.10 5.65
N GLU A 421 32.35 13.27 6.35
CA GLU A 421 33.70 12.85 5.95
C GLU A 421 33.70 12.16 4.58
N GLN A 422 32.82 11.18 4.37
CA GLN A 422 32.71 10.47 3.09
C GLN A 422 32.36 11.41 1.93
N LEU A 423 31.47 12.39 2.15
CA LEU A 423 31.08 13.35 1.13
C LEU A 423 32.13 14.45 0.90
N THR A 424 33.03 14.69 1.87
CA THR A 424 34.05 15.76 1.77
C THR A 424 35.06 15.47 0.64
N ASN A 425 35.34 14.19 0.40
CA ASN A 425 36.22 13.71 -0.67
C ASN A 425 35.73 14.08 -2.07
N ALA A 426 34.43 14.35 -2.25
CA ALA A 426 33.80 14.69 -3.53
C ALA A 426 33.23 16.11 -3.59
N THR A 427 33.70 17.03 -2.72
CA THR A 427 33.11 18.37 -2.54
C THR A 427 32.99 19.21 -3.81
N ASN A 428 34.03 19.26 -4.65
CA ASN A 428 33.99 20.05 -5.89
C ASN A 428 32.96 19.50 -6.90
N HIS A 429 32.84 18.17 -6.96
CA HIS A 429 31.85 17.52 -7.81
C HIS A 429 30.43 17.74 -7.28
N LEU A 430 30.21 17.60 -5.97
CA LEU A 430 28.90 17.84 -5.35
C LEU A 430 28.44 19.28 -5.54
N HIS A 431 29.30 20.27 -5.32
CA HIS A 431 28.95 21.69 -5.40
C HIS A 431 28.53 22.12 -6.83
N SER A 432 29.13 21.52 -7.87
CA SER A 432 28.80 21.82 -9.26
C SER A 432 27.61 21.00 -9.80
N HIS A 433 27.24 19.90 -9.14
CA HIS A 433 26.18 19.00 -9.60
C HIS A 433 24.77 19.50 -9.23
N LYS A 434 23.81 19.36 -10.17
CA LYS A 434 22.41 19.82 -10.01
C LYS A 434 21.75 19.35 -8.71
N TYR A 435 21.91 18.07 -8.35
CA TYR A 435 21.36 17.48 -7.11
C TYR A 435 22.34 17.56 -5.93
N GLY A 436 23.64 17.37 -6.22
CA GLY A 436 24.69 17.34 -5.20
C GLY A 436 24.82 18.64 -4.42
N HIS A 437 24.57 19.78 -5.06
CA HIS A 437 24.67 21.10 -4.43
C HIS A 437 23.66 21.28 -3.30
N PHE A 438 22.47 20.69 -3.42
CA PHE A 438 21.47 20.71 -2.35
C PHE A 438 21.95 19.93 -1.13
N ILE A 439 22.54 18.74 -1.34
CA ILE A 439 23.12 17.93 -0.26
C ILE A 439 24.31 18.64 0.37
N TYR A 440 25.20 19.22 -0.44
CA TYR A 440 26.35 20.00 0.01
C TYR A 440 25.95 21.14 0.96
N ARG A 441 24.93 21.92 0.57
CA ARG A 441 24.39 23.00 1.39
C ARG A 441 23.67 22.47 2.64
N LYS A 442 22.84 21.44 2.48
CA LYS A 442 22.02 20.90 3.57
C LYS A 442 22.85 20.31 4.70
N LEU A 443 23.91 19.58 4.37
CA LEU A 443 24.86 19.04 5.35
C LEU A 443 25.89 20.09 5.82
N SER A 444 25.87 21.29 5.23
CA SER A 444 26.84 22.37 5.52
C SER A 444 28.29 21.88 5.38
N LEU A 445 28.59 21.16 4.30
CA LEU A 445 29.90 20.54 4.07
C LEU A 445 31.03 21.57 3.95
N GLU A 446 30.72 22.78 3.49
CA GLU A 446 31.65 23.93 3.50
C GLU A 446 32.14 24.24 4.92
N LEU A 447 31.20 24.35 5.86
CA LEU A 447 31.52 24.61 7.26
C LEU A 447 32.26 23.42 7.89
N TYR A 448 31.93 22.19 7.52
CA TYR A 448 32.66 21.01 7.97
C TYR A 448 34.13 21.04 7.56
N LYS A 449 34.42 21.46 6.31
CA LYS A 449 35.78 21.57 5.77
C LYS A 449 36.56 22.74 6.38
N CYS A 450 35.95 23.92 6.52
CA CYS A 450 36.62 25.13 6.99
C CYS A 450 36.70 25.24 8.51
N ASN A 451 35.68 24.79 9.24
CA ASN A 451 35.62 24.86 10.69
C ASN A 451 34.76 23.73 11.29
N LYS A 452 35.40 22.56 11.43
CA LYS A 452 34.78 21.36 11.99
C LYS A 452 34.19 21.57 13.39
N THR A 453 34.83 22.36 14.24
CA THR A 453 34.36 22.64 15.62
C THR A 453 33.02 23.38 15.61
N LEU A 454 32.88 24.42 14.78
CA LEU A 454 31.61 25.15 14.63
C LEU A 454 30.52 24.26 14.02
N TRP A 455 30.88 23.42 13.05
CA TRP A 455 29.94 22.46 12.46
C TRP A 455 29.41 21.46 13.49
N LEU A 456 30.28 20.93 14.35
CA LEU A 456 29.90 20.02 15.44
C LEU A 456 28.93 20.72 16.42
N THR A 457 29.24 21.95 16.84
CA THR A 457 28.39 22.74 17.74
C THR A 457 26.99 22.98 17.15
N ARG A 458 26.91 23.33 15.86
CA ARG A 458 25.64 23.54 15.15
C ARG A 458 24.79 22.27 15.05
N ASN A 459 25.42 21.12 14.79
CA ASN A 459 24.69 19.86 14.68
C ASN A 459 24.27 19.28 16.04
N LYS A 460 25.04 19.53 17.11
CA LYS A 460 24.66 19.21 18.50
C LYS A 460 23.49 20.07 18.99
N SER A 461 23.48 21.38 18.69
CA SER A 461 22.36 22.25 19.08
C SER A 461 21.06 21.91 18.35
N THR A 462 21.15 21.57 17.06
CA THR A 462 20.00 21.07 16.27
C THR A 462 19.41 19.79 16.86
N GLN A 463 20.26 18.89 17.36
CA GLN A 463 19.83 17.67 18.08
C GLN A 463 19.06 18.02 19.36
N ALA A 464 19.56 18.97 20.17
CA ALA A 464 18.88 19.38 21.41
C ALA A 464 17.48 19.96 21.15
N ILE A 465 17.30 20.70 20.06
CA ILE A 465 16.00 21.25 19.65
C ILE A 465 15.03 20.12 19.23
N ASN A 466 15.51 19.15 18.44
CA ASN A 466 14.69 18.01 18.02
C ASN A 466 14.27 17.13 19.21
N ASN A 467 15.17 16.88 20.16
CA ASN A 467 14.86 16.14 21.39
C ASN A 467 13.77 16.84 22.22
N LYS A 468 13.82 18.18 22.33
CA LYS A 468 12.77 18.96 22.99
C LYS A 468 11.42 18.83 22.27
N ARG A 469 11.40 18.88 20.93
CA ARG A 469 10.17 18.70 20.14
C ARG A 469 9.56 17.30 20.31
N LEU A 470 10.38 16.25 20.28
CA LEU A 470 9.94 14.87 20.49
C LEU A 470 9.39 14.64 21.90
N ALA A 471 10.01 15.25 22.93
CA ALA A 471 9.50 15.18 24.30
C ALA A 471 8.13 15.86 24.44
N VAL A 472 7.93 17.01 23.78
CA VAL A 472 6.64 17.72 23.77
C VAL A 472 5.57 16.90 23.04
N ALA A 473 5.89 16.28 21.89
CA ALA A 473 4.96 15.43 21.15
C ALA A 473 4.51 14.21 21.97
N LYS A 474 5.45 13.49 22.60
CA LYS A 474 5.13 12.35 23.49
C LYS A 474 4.28 12.76 24.69
N SER A 475 4.50 13.96 25.24
CA SER A 475 3.69 14.48 26.34
C SER A 475 2.25 14.86 25.94
N GLN A 476 2.02 15.18 24.66
CA GLN A 476 0.70 15.50 24.13
C GLN A 476 -0.12 14.24 23.81
N ASP A 477 0.51 13.14 23.39
CA ASP A 477 -0.17 11.85 23.20
C ASP A 477 -0.61 11.22 24.53
N ILE A 478 0.16 11.41 25.62
CA ILE A 478 -0.21 10.95 26.97
C ILE A 478 -1.41 11.74 27.53
N LYS A 479 -1.61 13.00 27.09
CA LYS A 479 -2.69 13.87 27.57
C LYS A 479 -4.01 13.75 26.79
N ARG A 480 -4.09 12.91 25.75
CA ARG A 480 -5.39 12.56 25.14
C ARG A 480 -6.02 11.43 25.96
N PRO A 481 -7.05 11.68 26.80
CA PRO A 481 -7.73 10.60 27.49
C PRO A 481 -8.35 9.66 26.44
N ARG A 482 -8.02 8.37 26.52
CA ARG A 482 -8.77 7.30 25.86
C ARG A 482 -10.22 7.46 26.31
N LYS A 483 -11.08 8.07 25.47
CA LYS A 483 -12.52 8.05 25.68
C LYS A 483 -12.93 6.57 25.65
N SER A 484 -13.21 6.02 26.83
CA SER A 484 -13.91 4.76 27.00
C SER A 484 -15.26 4.88 26.32
N LEU A 485 -15.42 4.29 25.14
CA LEU A 485 -16.73 4.04 24.56
C LEU A 485 -17.33 2.84 25.30
N LYS A 486 -18.30 3.13 26.16
CA LYS A 486 -19.38 2.19 26.48
C LYS A 486 -20.29 2.06 25.26
#